data_AF-A0A9P6ZHG3-F1
#
_entry.id   AF-A0A9P6ZHG3-F1
#
_cell.length_a   1.000
_cell.length_b   1.000
_cell.length_c   1.000
_cell.angle_alpha   90.00
_cell.angle_beta   90.00
_cell.angle_gamma   90.00
#
_symmetry.space_group_name_H-M   'P 1'
#
loop_
_entity.id
_entity.type
_entity.pdbx_description
1 polymer ?
#
loop_
_entity_poly.entity_id
_entity_poly.type
_entity_poly.pdbx_seq_one_letter_code
_entity_poly.pdbx_strand_id
1 'polypeptide(L)'
;MAAASSSSALSSSSSLLMPPVSLVVSDQELPDDGSSVVSSCVLRKFFEFFEVSRVRRAVRDQYPVGRLLPVTAPCLRHIVENFPYMSRDHYATIAGAHFIHVRASDRKDYIRDMLRVHVCDVRCVNDLIVFQLLKSPRRYFAHQMMPEPFSVPLQPLNRSRATRHKRLAARDGGITKHQQRCQGCEGSKAACSDMEHDFPIVLSFDDKKAIITEWQRQMSPAFLRRMPCACCAHNAPVGELVLVDVEKVPLHLLRNDCLPEHTLPRTYEF
;
A
#
# COMPACT_ATOMS: atom_id res chain seq x y z
N MET A 1 37.18 -38.66 -19.21
CA MET A 1 36.07 -37.90 -19.83
C MET A 1 34.82 -38.07 -18.97
N ALA A 2 33.99 -37.04 -18.92
CA ALA A 2 32.76 -36.85 -18.12
C ALA A 2 32.95 -36.14 -16.76
N ALA A 3 32.99 -34.81 -16.83
CA ALA A 3 32.71 -33.90 -15.72
C ALA A 3 31.19 -33.70 -15.63
N ALA A 4 30.62 -33.79 -14.43
CA ALA A 4 29.24 -33.41 -14.15
C ALA A 4 29.24 -32.30 -13.09
N SER A 5 29.10 -31.06 -13.56
CA SER A 5 28.92 -29.88 -12.73
C SER A 5 27.42 -29.67 -12.49
N SER A 6 26.98 -29.86 -11.25
CA SER A 6 25.60 -29.56 -10.83
C SER A 6 25.57 -28.20 -10.15
N SER A 7 25.12 -27.18 -10.88
CA SER A 7 24.90 -25.83 -10.38
C SER A 7 23.48 -25.70 -9.85
N SER A 8 23.33 -25.55 -8.55
CA SER A 8 22.06 -25.27 -7.86
C SER A 8 21.74 -23.77 -7.92
N ALA A 9 20.72 -23.40 -8.67
CA ALA A 9 20.19 -22.04 -8.71
C ALA A 9 19.29 -21.78 -7.49
N LEU A 10 19.72 -20.91 -6.57
CA LEU A 10 18.91 -20.38 -5.48
C LEU A 10 18.14 -19.15 -5.98
N SER A 11 16.86 -19.35 -6.28
CA SER A 11 15.90 -18.28 -6.58
C SER A 11 15.53 -17.53 -5.29
N SER A 12 16.22 -16.41 -5.06
CA SER A 12 15.94 -15.49 -3.95
C SER A 12 14.76 -14.59 -4.31
N SER A 13 13.56 -14.98 -3.89
CA SER A 13 12.34 -14.18 -4.02
C SER A 13 12.32 -13.06 -2.97
N SER A 14 13.09 -12.00 -3.19
CA SER A 14 13.06 -10.79 -2.37
C SER A 14 11.72 -10.08 -2.53
N SER A 15 10.82 -10.31 -1.57
CA SER A 15 9.59 -9.55 -1.44
C SER A 15 9.94 -8.14 -0.93
N LEU A 16 9.97 -7.17 -1.85
CA LEU A 16 10.18 -5.75 -1.55
C LEU A 16 8.99 -5.21 -0.75
N LEU A 17 9.12 -5.23 0.59
CA LEU A 17 8.28 -4.42 1.45
C LEU A 17 8.53 -2.95 1.09
N MET A 18 7.57 -2.33 0.40
CA MET A 18 7.64 -0.90 0.11
C MET A 18 7.67 -0.14 1.44
N PRO A 19 8.65 0.74 1.68
CA PRO A 19 8.67 1.58 2.88
C PRO A 19 7.41 2.47 2.91
N PRO A 20 7.00 2.96 4.10
CA PRO A 20 5.89 3.90 4.20
C PRO A 20 6.16 5.11 3.29
N VAL A 21 5.37 5.22 2.24
CA VAL A 21 5.53 6.28 1.23
C VAL A 21 5.09 7.59 1.86
N SER A 22 6.06 8.48 1.99
CA SER A 22 5.92 9.79 2.59
C SER A 22 5.72 10.84 1.50
N LEU A 23 4.81 11.79 1.71
CA LEU A 23 4.64 12.91 0.80
C LEU A 23 5.68 13.98 1.14
N VAL A 24 6.40 14.42 0.12
CA VAL A 24 7.53 15.33 0.27
C VAL A 24 7.02 16.76 0.08
N VAL A 25 7.22 17.61 1.08
CA VAL A 25 7.01 19.05 0.93
C VAL A 25 8.18 19.60 0.15
N SER A 26 7.89 20.15 -1.02
CA SER A 26 8.90 20.64 -1.94
C SER A 26 9.37 22.03 -1.51
N ASP A 27 10.26 22.10 -0.53
CA ASP A 27 11.04 23.29 -0.19
C ASP A 27 12.26 23.36 -1.12
N GLN A 28 12.07 23.64 -2.41
CA GLN A 28 13.19 23.72 -3.34
C GLN A 28 13.85 25.12 -3.30
N GLU A 29 14.90 25.24 -2.50
CA GLU A 29 16.16 25.91 -2.86
C GLU A 29 17.33 25.18 -2.16
N LEU A 30 18.27 24.61 -2.94
CA LEU A 30 19.67 24.25 -2.57
C LEU A 30 19.97 22.91 -1.82
N PRO A 31 21.22 22.41 -1.92
CA PRO A 31 21.63 21.03 -1.69
C PRO A 31 22.00 20.79 -0.22
N ASP A 32 20.99 20.49 0.59
CA ASP A 32 21.04 19.57 1.72
C ASP A 32 19.58 19.40 2.16
N ASP A 33 19.01 18.22 1.90
CA ASP A 33 17.58 17.96 1.60
C ASP A 33 16.57 18.33 2.71
N GLY A 34 16.38 19.62 2.97
CA GLY A 34 15.38 20.22 3.87
C GLY A 34 13.92 19.94 3.52
N SER A 35 13.67 18.89 2.76
CA SER A 35 12.36 18.36 2.46
C SER A 35 11.68 17.86 3.73
N SER A 36 10.64 18.59 4.15
CA SER A 36 9.80 18.15 5.26
C SER A 36 8.85 17.08 4.75
N VAL A 37 8.89 15.90 5.36
CA VAL A 37 7.92 14.84 5.09
C VAL A 37 6.63 15.16 5.82
N VAL A 38 5.52 15.32 5.08
CA VAL A 38 4.19 15.45 5.67
C VAL A 38 3.44 14.14 5.51
N SER A 39 2.93 13.60 6.62
CA SER A 39 2.14 12.38 6.58
C SER A 39 0.78 12.61 5.90
N SER A 40 0.31 11.61 5.16
CA SER A 40 -1.03 11.61 4.55
C SER A 40 -2.15 11.77 5.59
N CYS A 41 -1.91 11.38 6.85
CA CYS A 41 -2.84 11.64 7.97
C CYS A 41 -2.97 13.13 8.29
N VAL A 42 -1.86 13.86 8.31
CA VAL A 42 -1.85 15.32 8.52
C VAL A 42 -2.59 16.02 7.38
N LEU A 43 -2.26 15.69 6.13
CA LEU A 43 -2.93 16.28 4.96
C LEU A 43 -4.44 16.04 4.99
N ARG A 44 -4.89 14.81 5.25
CA ARG A 44 -6.32 14.49 5.35
C ARG A 44 -7.05 15.26 6.45
N LYS A 45 -6.40 15.43 7.61
CA LYS A 45 -7.04 16.03 8.79
C LYS A 45 -7.11 17.56 8.69
N PHE A 46 -6.05 18.18 8.19
CA PHE A 46 -5.88 19.63 8.26
C PHE A 46 -6.03 20.33 6.92
N PHE A 47 -5.95 19.61 5.80
CA PHE A 47 -5.97 20.22 4.49
C PHE A 47 -7.09 19.68 3.60
N GLU A 48 -7.40 20.43 2.56
CA GLU A 48 -8.23 20.03 1.43
C GLU A 48 -7.49 20.24 0.12
N PHE A 49 -7.83 19.45 -0.89
CA PHE A 49 -7.28 19.65 -2.22
C PHE A 49 -7.73 21.02 -2.75
N PHE A 50 -6.79 21.78 -3.29
CA PHE A 50 -7.04 23.09 -3.86
C PHE A 50 -6.89 23.06 -5.39
N GLU A 51 -5.69 22.76 -5.87
CA GLU A 51 -5.40 22.72 -7.30
C GLU A 51 -4.22 21.80 -7.63
N VAL A 52 -4.01 21.56 -8.93
CA VAL A 52 -2.75 21.04 -9.46
C VAL A 52 -2.06 22.16 -10.23
N SER A 53 -0.78 22.38 -9.94
CA SER A 53 -0.03 23.49 -10.49
C SER A 53 1.31 23.01 -11.04
N ARG A 54 1.67 23.48 -12.21
CA ARG A 54 2.94 23.11 -12.85
C ARG A 54 4.04 24.04 -12.37
N VAL A 55 5.15 23.47 -11.90
CA VAL A 55 6.33 24.23 -11.47
C VAL A 55 6.86 25.03 -12.65
N ARG A 56 6.76 26.36 -12.59
CA ARG A 56 7.34 27.29 -13.58
C ARG A 56 8.42 28.20 -12.98
N ARG A 57 8.42 28.35 -11.65
CA ARG A 57 9.31 29.21 -10.86
C ARG A 57 9.67 28.49 -9.56
N ALA A 58 10.51 29.09 -8.72
CA ALA A 58 10.75 28.57 -7.38
C ALA A 58 9.40 28.40 -6.66
N VAL A 59 9.19 27.23 -6.04
CA VAL A 59 7.91 26.86 -5.44
C VAL A 59 7.46 27.89 -4.39
N ARG A 60 8.43 28.48 -3.67
CA ARG A 60 8.21 29.52 -2.67
C ARG A 60 7.68 30.84 -3.22
N ASP A 61 8.05 31.20 -4.46
CA ASP A 61 7.54 32.41 -5.10
C ASP A 61 6.06 32.27 -5.46
N GLN A 62 5.66 31.05 -5.84
CA GLN A 62 4.29 30.75 -6.23
C GLN A 62 3.39 30.45 -5.01
N TYR A 63 3.97 29.80 -4.00
CA TYR A 63 3.30 29.37 -2.78
C TYR A 63 4.11 29.81 -1.57
N PRO A 64 4.00 31.08 -1.15
CA PRO A 64 4.67 31.56 0.04
C PRO A 64 4.18 30.79 1.27
N VAL A 65 5.04 30.67 2.29
CA VAL A 65 4.73 29.98 3.54
C VAL A 65 3.40 30.50 4.10
N GLY A 66 2.41 29.61 4.24
CA GLY A 66 1.07 30.03 4.62
C GLY A 66 0.05 28.91 4.58
N ARG A 67 -1.14 29.24 4.06
CA ARG A 67 -2.29 28.32 4.02
C ARG A 67 -2.24 27.31 2.88
N LEU A 68 -1.34 27.49 1.92
CA LEU A 68 -1.20 26.57 0.79
C LEU A 68 0.05 25.71 1.03
N LEU A 69 -0.10 24.42 0.83
CA LEU A 69 0.94 23.42 0.99
C LEU A 69 1.13 22.70 -0.35
N PRO A 70 2.16 23.07 -1.14
CA PRO A 70 2.51 22.34 -2.34
C PRO A 70 3.18 21.03 -1.95
N VAL A 71 2.71 19.93 -2.55
CA VAL A 71 3.19 18.58 -2.27
C VAL A 71 3.59 17.91 -3.58
N THR A 72 4.76 17.29 -3.58
CA THR A 72 5.17 16.36 -4.65
C THR A 72 4.74 14.95 -4.25
N ALA A 73 4.03 14.29 -5.15
CA ALA A 73 3.64 12.90 -4.98
C ALA A 73 4.55 12.02 -5.84
N PRO A 74 5.15 10.94 -5.28
CA PRO A 74 5.99 10.05 -6.08
C PRO A 74 5.18 9.31 -7.16
N CYS A 75 3.88 9.11 -6.94
CA CYS A 75 2.96 8.57 -7.94
C CYS A 75 1.50 8.99 -7.66
N LEU A 76 0.67 9.04 -8.72
CA LEU A 76 -0.76 9.34 -8.59
C LEU A 76 -1.52 8.31 -7.77
N ARG A 77 -1.12 7.04 -7.83
CA ARG A 77 -1.70 5.97 -7.02
C ARG A 77 -1.73 6.34 -5.53
N HIS A 78 -0.62 6.87 -5.01
CA HIS A 78 -0.51 7.25 -3.60
C HIS A 78 -1.55 8.32 -3.22
N ILE A 79 -1.75 9.34 -4.07
CA ILE A 79 -2.73 10.41 -3.83
C ILE A 79 -4.15 9.83 -3.86
N VAL A 80 -4.44 9.01 -4.85
CA VAL A 80 -5.78 8.43 -5.01
C VAL A 80 -6.16 7.51 -3.85
N GLU A 81 -5.22 6.71 -3.35
CA GLU A 81 -5.46 5.80 -2.23
C GLU A 81 -5.56 6.54 -0.90
N ASN A 82 -4.77 7.59 -0.71
CA ASN A 82 -4.77 8.33 0.53
C ASN A 82 -5.89 9.37 0.64
N PHE A 83 -6.48 9.82 -0.47
CA PHE A 83 -7.48 10.90 -0.48
C PHE A 83 -8.82 10.49 -1.13
N PRO A 84 -9.54 9.47 -0.61
CA PRO A 84 -10.77 8.94 -1.23
C PRO A 84 -11.93 9.96 -1.32
N TYR A 85 -11.88 11.01 -0.49
CA TYR A 85 -12.91 12.04 -0.37
C TYR A 85 -12.82 13.15 -1.43
N MET A 86 -11.81 13.12 -2.31
CA MET A 86 -11.75 14.05 -3.44
C MET A 86 -13.04 13.99 -4.26
N SER A 87 -13.50 15.14 -4.73
CA SER A 87 -14.66 15.21 -5.62
C SER A 87 -14.31 14.60 -6.98
N ARG A 88 -15.32 14.35 -7.82
CA ARG A 88 -15.09 13.96 -9.21
C ARG A 88 -14.23 15.01 -9.93
N ASP A 89 -14.52 16.29 -9.70
CA ASP A 89 -13.85 17.39 -10.39
C ASP A 89 -12.38 17.49 -9.98
N HIS A 90 -12.05 17.25 -8.71
CA HIS A 90 -10.65 17.18 -8.26
C HIS A 90 -9.87 16.08 -9.01
N TYR A 91 -10.45 14.88 -9.13
CA TYR A 91 -9.81 13.81 -9.90
C TYR A 91 -9.70 14.15 -11.39
N ALA A 92 -10.70 14.82 -11.96
CA ALA A 92 -10.63 15.26 -13.35
C ALA A 92 -9.53 16.33 -13.56
N THR A 93 -9.35 17.25 -12.61
CA THR A 93 -8.24 18.22 -12.63
C THR A 93 -6.88 17.54 -12.59
N ILE A 94 -6.70 16.57 -11.68
CA ILE A 94 -5.45 15.79 -11.59
C ILE A 94 -5.24 14.99 -12.89
N ALA A 95 -6.27 14.33 -13.41
CA ALA A 95 -6.19 13.60 -14.67
C ALA A 95 -5.80 14.50 -15.84
N GLY A 96 -6.37 15.70 -15.92
CA GLY A 96 -6.06 16.70 -16.95
C GLY A 96 -4.60 17.16 -16.90
N ALA A 97 -4.04 17.40 -15.71
CA ALA A 97 -2.62 17.76 -15.55
C ALA A 97 -1.70 16.64 -16.06
N HIS A 98 -2.09 15.39 -15.85
CA HIS A 98 -1.36 14.19 -16.29
C HIS A 98 -1.71 13.73 -17.70
N PHE A 99 -2.35 14.58 -18.51
CA PHE A 99 -2.75 14.30 -19.90
C PHE A 99 -3.67 13.06 -20.06
N ILE A 100 -4.40 12.70 -19.01
CA ILE A 100 -5.40 11.63 -19.04
C ILE A 100 -6.74 12.24 -19.50
N HIS A 101 -7.25 11.74 -20.61
CA HIS A 101 -8.52 12.22 -21.14
C HIS A 101 -9.70 11.71 -20.29
N VAL A 102 -10.46 12.65 -19.70
CA VAL A 102 -11.65 12.38 -18.90
C VAL A 102 -12.86 13.05 -19.55
N ARG A 103 -13.93 12.29 -19.77
CA ARG A 103 -15.19 12.82 -20.30
C ARG A 103 -16.07 13.37 -19.18
N ALA A 104 -16.93 14.31 -19.53
CA ALA A 104 -17.92 14.86 -18.59
C ALA A 104 -18.84 13.76 -18.00
N SER A 105 -19.11 12.71 -18.77
CA SER A 105 -19.93 11.55 -18.38
C SER A 105 -19.22 10.54 -17.48
N ASP A 106 -17.90 10.63 -17.34
CA ASP A 106 -17.13 9.59 -16.65
C ASP A 106 -17.39 9.64 -15.15
N ARG A 107 -17.61 8.45 -14.58
CA ARG A 107 -17.90 8.28 -13.16
C ARG A 107 -16.64 8.50 -12.33
N LYS A 108 -16.81 9.01 -11.12
CA LYS A 108 -15.72 9.24 -10.14
C LYS A 108 -14.82 8.01 -9.98
N ASP A 109 -15.40 6.82 -9.78
CA ASP A 109 -14.62 5.59 -9.57
C ASP A 109 -13.80 5.18 -10.79
N TYR A 110 -14.32 5.40 -12.00
CA TYR A 110 -13.60 5.12 -13.24
C TYR A 110 -12.38 6.04 -13.39
N ILE A 111 -12.55 7.34 -13.15
CA ILE A 111 -11.43 8.32 -13.18
C ILE A 111 -10.39 7.95 -12.12
N ARG A 112 -10.87 7.56 -10.93
CA ARG A 112 -10.02 7.11 -9.84
C ARG A 112 -9.17 5.90 -10.23
N ASP A 113 -9.76 4.91 -10.89
CA ASP A 113 -9.04 3.71 -11.33
C ASP A 113 -8.06 4.01 -12.47
N MET A 114 -8.41 4.91 -13.39
CA MET A 114 -7.48 5.43 -14.42
C MET A 114 -6.24 6.09 -13.78
N LEU A 115 -6.43 6.90 -12.75
CA LEU A 115 -5.33 7.54 -12.01
C LEU A 115 -4.47 6.52 -11.23
N ARG A 116 -5.05 5.41 -10.75
CA ARG A 116 -4.31 4.35 -10.03
C ARG A 116 -3.38 3.52 -10.92
N VAL A 117 -3.79 3.31 -12.17
CA VAL A 117 -3.01 2.55 -13.17
C VAL A 117 -2.06 3.44 -13.96
N HIS A 118 -2.21 4.76 -13.88
CA HIS A 118 -1.32 5.71 -14.52
C HIS A 118 0.10 5.61 -13.95
N VAL A 119 1.07 5.45 -14.85
CA VAL A 119 2.50 5.49 -14.55
C VAL A 119 2.99 6.88 -14.94
N CYS A 120 3.40 7.67 -13.95
CA CYS A 120 3.90 9.03 -14.18
C CYS A 120 5.13 9.02 -15.08
N ASP A 121 5.15 9.90 -16.09
CA ASP A 121 6.30 10.16 -16.95
C ASP A 121 7.06 11.42 -16.53
N VAL A 122 8.13 11.78 -17.25
CA VAL A 122 8.92 12.99 -16.99
C VAL A 122 8.11 14.30 -17.09
N ARG A 123 6.96 14.30 -17.78
CA ARG A 123 6.10 15.48 -17.88
C ARG A 123 5.30 15.67 -16.58
N CYS A 124 4.88 14.57 -15.97
CA CYS A 124 4.14 14.50 -14.71
C CYS A 124 4.96 14.95 -13.50
N VAL A 125 6.29 14.77 -13.52
CA VAL A 125 7.18 15.09 -12.39
C VAL A 125 7.17 16.58 -12.02
N ASN A 126 6.76 17.45 -12.96
CA ASN A 126 6.73 18.89 -12.76
C ASN A 126 5.39 19.41 -12.19
N ASP A 127 4.44 18.53 -11.86
CA ASP A 127 3.15 18.92 -11.32
C ASP A 127 3.15 18.82 -9.79
N LEU A 128 2.78 19.93 -9.14
CA LEU A 128 2.56 20.02 -7.70
C LEU A 128 1.08 19.85 -7.40
N ILE A 129 0.79 19.06 -6.38
CA ILE A 129 -0.55 18.95 -5.84
C ILE A 129 -0.63 19.90 -4.65
N VAL A 130 -1.45 20.93 -4.77
CA VAL A 130 -1.54 22.00 -3.77
C VAL A 130 -2.72 21.73 -2.87
N PHE A 131 -2.45 21.73 -1.57
CA PHE A 131 -3.42 21.55 -0.52
C PHE A 131 -3.66 22.87 0.22
N GLN A 132 -4.91 23.20 0.52
CA GLN A 132 -5.27 24.37 1.31
C GLN A 132 -5.60 23.98 2.75
N LEU A 133 -5.07 24.73 3.72
CA LEU A 133 -5.34 24.56 5.14
C LEU A 133 -6.80 24.88 5.44
N LEU A 134 -7.50 23.94 6.06
CA LEU A 134 -8.88 24.08 6.47
C LEU A 134 -9.01 25.10 7.61
N LYS A 135 -10.12 25.85 7.62
CA LYS A 135 -10.48 26.74 8.74
C LYS A 135 -10.64 25.98 10.07
N SER A 136 -11.00 24.70 9.99
CA SER A 136 -11.14 23.82 11.16
C SER A 136 -10.72 22.40 10.78
N PRO A 137 -9.93 21.73 11.62
CA PRO A 137 -9.55 20.34 11.38
C PRO A 137 -10.78 19.44 11.25
N ARG A 138 -10.73 18.46 10.36
CA ARG A 138 -11.80 17.47 10.20
C ARG A 138 -11.91 16.64 11.49
N ARG A 139 -13.05 16.73 12.19
CA ARG A 139 -13.27 16.08 13.50
C ARG A 139 -13.35 14.55 13.44
N TYR A 140 -13.74 13.98 12.29
CA TYR A 140 -14.07 12.56 12.17
C TYR A 140 -12.88 11.61 11.90
N PHE A 141 -11.66 12.13 11.80
CA PHE A 141 -10.52 11.32 11.34
C PHE A 141 -9.92 10.37 12.39
N ALA A 142 -10.18 10.58 13.68
CA ALA A 142 -9.56 9.76 14.72
C ALA A 142 -10.10 8.32 14.78
N HIS A 143 -11.33 8.06 14.32
CA HIS A 143 -12.00 6.77 14.52
C HIS A 143 -12.07 5.87 13.28
N GLN A 144 -11.74 6.37 12.08
CA GLN A 144 -11.90 5.61 10.83
C GLN A 144 -10.58 5.12 10.21
N MET A 145 -9.44 5.37 10.87
CA MET A 145 -8.09 5.19 10.31
C MET A 145 -7.21 4.20 11.07
N MET A 146 -7.65 3.65 12.19
CA MET A 146 -7.28 2.26 12.45
C MET A 146 -8.07 1.48 11.41
N PRO A 147 -7.46 0.73 10.48
CA PRO A 147 -8.21 -0.39 9.92
C PRO A 147 -8.68 -1.16 11.16
N GLU A 148 -9.99 -1.13 11.43
CA GLU A 148 -10.57 -2.16 12.26
C GLU A 148 -10.01 -3.47 11.71
N PRO A 149 -9.35 -4.31 12.53
CA PRO A 149 -8.65 -5.49 12.06
C PRO A 149 -9.67 -6.45 11.45
N PHE A 150 -10.02 -6.26 10.17
CA PHE A 150 -11.04 -6.98 9.42
C PHE A 150 -12.11 -7.60 10.34
N SER A 151 -12.78 -6.80 11.16
CA SER A 151 -14.01 -7.25 11.79
C SER A 151 -15.02 -7.25 10.66
N VAL A 152 -15.05 -8.35 9.91
CA VAL A 152 -16.21 -8.71 9.11
C VAL A 152 -17.38 -8.56 10.07
N PRO A 153 -18.32 -7.62 9.85
CA PRO A 153 -19.50 -7.59 10.66
C PRO A 153 -20.12 -8.97 10.49
N LEU A 154 -20.15 -9.77 11.55
CA LEU A 154 -21.03 -10.93 11.66
C LEU A 154 -22.45 -10.36 11.69
N GLN A 155 -22.91 -9.79 10.57
CA GLN A 155 -24.32 -9.58 10.37
C GLN A 155 -24.92 -10.97 10.34
N PRO A 156 -25.84 -11.30 11.25
CA PRO A 156 -26.49 -12.59 11.23
C PRO A 156 -27.19 -12.72 9.88
N LEU A 157 -26.75 -13.70 9.09
CA LEU A 157 -27.25 -14.09 7.76
C LEU A 157 -28.74 -14.50 7.74
N ASN A 158 -29.47 -14.30 8.85
CA ASN A 158 -30.81 -14.81 9.06
C ASN A 158 -31.94 -13.85 8.64
N ARG A 159 -31.67 -12.56 8.34
CA ARG A 159 -32.74 -11.65 7.86
C ARG A 159 -32.97 -11.64 6.35
N SER A 160 -32.07 -12.21 5.55
CA SER A 160 -32.17 -12.18 4.07
C SER A 160 -32.83 -13.42 3.44
N ARG A 161 -33.18 -14.45 4.23
CA ARG A 161 -33.89 -15.64 3.71
C ARG A 161 -35.40 -15.44 3.56
N ALA A 162 -36.03 -14.61 4.38
CA ALA A 162 -37.49 -14.41 4.35
C ALA A 162 -37.96 -13.56 3.15
N THR A 163 -37.17 -12.59 2.68
CA THR A 163 -37.52 -11.75 1.52
C THR A 163 -37.09 -12.33 0.17
N ARG A 164 -36.13 -13.27 0.15
CA ARG A 164 -35.69 -13.91 -1.10
C ARG A 164 -36.65 -14.98 -1.60
N HIS A 165 -37.35 -15.69 -0.70
CA HIS A 165 -38.39 -16.65 -1.10
C HIS A 165 -39.65 -15.99 -1.70
N LYS A 166 -39.98 -14.75 -1.33
CA LYS A 166 -41.11 -14.02 -1.96
C LYS A 166 -40.79 -13.44 -3.35
N ARG A 167 -39.52 -13.34 -3.76
CA ARG A 167 -39.14 -12.85 -5.10
C ARG A 167 -38.84 -13.95 -6.12
N LEU A 168 -38.65 -15.20 -5.69
CA LEU A 168 -38.45 -16.33 -6.60
C LEU A 168 -39.77 -16.93 -7.10
N ALA A 169 -40.89 -16.73 -6.39
CA ALA A 169 -42.21 -17.16 -6.86
C ALA A 169 -42.86 -16.20 -7.89
N ALA A 170 -42.27 -15.03 -8.14
CA ALA A 170 -42.84 -14.02 -9.05
C ALA A 170 -42.07 -13.88 -10.38
N ARG A 171 -41.12 -14.79 -10.67
CA ARG A 171 -40.21 -14.65 -11.82
C ARG A 171 -40.12 -15.89 -12.72
N ASP A 172 -41.17 -16.69 -12.77
CA ASP A 172 -41.31 -17.84 -13.70
C ASP A 172 -41.76 -17.45 -15.12
N GLY A 173 -41.79 -16.17 -15.48
CA GLY A 173 -42.35 -15.69 -16.75
C GLY A 173 -41.37 -15.08 -17.76
N GLY A 174 -40.05 -15.22 -17.62
CA GLY A 174 -39.11 -14.39 -18.39
C GLY A 174 -37.73 -14.95 -18.66
N ILE A 175 -37.62 -16.22 -19.00
CA ILE A 175 -36.43 -16.77 -19.67
C ILE A 175 -36.73 -16.78 -21.16
N THR A 176 -36.28 -15.76 -21.89
CA THR A 176 -35.93 -15.85 -23.32
C THR A 176 -35.36 -14.50 -23.75
N LYS A 177 -34.07 -14.49 -24.12
CA LYS A 177 -33.45 -13.63 -25.16
C LYS A 177 -31.94 -13.44 -24.99
N HIS A 178 -31.35 -13.70 -23.82
CA HIS A 178 -29.89 -13.55 -23.69
C HIS A 178 -29.08 -14.82 -24.01
N GLN A 179 -29.72 -15.99 -24.11
CA GLN A 179 -29.02 -17.25 -24.40
C GLN A 179 -28.89 -17.58 -25.90
N GLN A 180 -29.39 -16.72 -26.79
CA GLN A 180 -29.49 -16.98 -28.23
C GLN A 180 -28.51 -16.15 -29.09
N ARG A 181 -27.35 -15.75 -28.52
CA ARG A 181 -26.33 -14.93 -29.23
C ARG A 181 -24.93 -15.53 -29.29
N CYS A 182 -24.81 -16.87 -29.20
CA CYS A 182 -23.55 -17.59 -29.48
C CYS A 182 -23.80 -18.89 -30.28
N GLN A 183 -24.60 -18.83 -31.34
CA GLN A 183 -24.75 -19.93 -32.33
C GLN A 183 -24.01 -19.63 -33.66
N GLY A 184 -23.02 -18.73 -33.65
CA GLY A 184 -22.29 -18.31 -34.86
C GLY A 184 -20.79 -18.60 -34.86
N CYS A 185 -20.26 -19.32 -33.88
CA CYS A 185 -18.82 -19.58 -33.72
C CYS A 185 -18.43 -21.03 -34.06
N GLU A 186 -19.11 -21.66 -35.01
CA GLU A 186 -18.77 -23.04 -35.45
C GLU A 186 -17.65 -23.12 -36.51
N GLY A 187 -17.08 -21.98 -36.92
CA GLY A 187 -16.22 -21.92 -38.11
C GLY A 187 -14.70 -21.85 -37.91
N SER A 188 -14.16 -21.76 -36.70
CA SER A 188 -12.69 -21.61 -36.52
C SER A 188 -12.14 -22.53 -35.44
N LYS A 189 -12.00 -23.82 -35.81
CA LYS A 189 -11.36 -24.87 -34.99
C LYS A 189 -9.89 -25.12 -35.36
N ALA A 190 -9.22 -24.15 -35.98
CA ALA A 190 -7.82 -24.31 -36.37
C ALA A 190 -6.97 -23.18 -35.78
N ALA A 191 -5.97 -23.56 -34.98
CA ALA A 191 -4.86 -22.74 -34.48
C ALA A 191 -5.04 -21.95 -33.16
N CYS A 192 -5.64 -22.56 -32.13
CA CYS A 192 -5.29 -22.24 -30.74
C CYS A 192 -4.70 -23.47 -30.06
N SER A 193 -3.57 -23.97 -30.57
CA SER A 193 -2.73 -24.91 -29.82
C SER A 193 -1.81 -24.13 -28.88
N ASP A 194 -1.65 -24.63 -27.66
CA ASP A 194 -0.48 -24.39 -26.80
C ASP A 194 -0.27 -23.02 -26.16
N MET A 195 -1.35 -22.33 -25.83
CA MET A 195 -1.32 -21.46 -24.63
C MET A 195 -2.07 -22.19 -23.53
N GLU A 196 -1.51 -23.33 -23.11
CA GLU A 196 -1.82 -24.00 -21.84
C GLU A 196 -1.38 -23.03 -20.74
N HIS A 197 -2.17 -21.97 -20.55
CA HIS A 197 -1.98 -21.05 -19.46
C HIS A 197 -2.10 -21.86 -18.18
N ASP A 198 -0.98 -21.96 -17.46
CA ASP A 198 -0.85 -22.42 -16.09
C ASP A 198 -1.89 -21.70 -15.21
N PHE A 199 -3.12 -22.16 -15.25
CA PHE A 199 -4.10 -21.77 -14.26
C PHE A 199 -3.62 -22.34 -12.93
N PRO A 200 -3.61 -21.53 -11.86
CA PRO A 200 -3.21 -22.03 -10.56
C PRO A 200 -4.06 -23.24 -10.19
N ILE A 201 -3.38 -24.31 -9.76
CA ILE A 201 -3.99 -25.57 -9.38
C ILE A 201 -5.16 -25.28 -8.43
N VAL A 202 -6.34 -25.80 -8.75
CA VAL A 202 -7.52 -25.65 -7.90
C VAL A 202 -7.31 -26.50 -6.66
N LEU A 203 -6.84 -25.87 -5.59
CA LEU A 203 -6.63 -26.51 -4.30
C LEU A 203 -7.96 -26.91 -3.64
N SER A 204 -7.92 -28.00 -2.86
CA SER A 204 -9.05 -28.42 -2.04
C SER A 204 -9.39 -27.36 -0.98
N PHE A 205 -10.58 -27.46 -0.39
CA PHE A 205 -10.97 -26.53 0.67
C PHE A 205 -10.04 -26.63 1.90
N ASP A 206 -9.62 -27.85 2.24
CA ASP A 206 -8.73 -28.10 3.38
C ASP A 206 -7.34 -27.52 3.14
N ASP A 207 -6.79 -27.65 1.92
CA ASP A 207 -5.51 -27.04 1.55
C ASP A 207 -5.57 -25.51 1.63
N LYS A 208 -6.65 -24.91 1.12
CA LYS A 208 -6.87 -23.46 1.22
C LYS A 208 -6.94 -23.02 2.68
N LYS A 209 -7.63 -23.77 3.53
CA LYS A 209 -7.75 -23.48 4.97
C LYS A 209 -6.40 -23.62 5.68
N ALA A 210 -5.60 -24.62 5.33
CA ALA A 210 -4.25 -24.81 5.86
C ALA A 210 -3.34 -23.64 5.48
N ILE A 211 -3.35 -23.22 4.20
CA ILE A 211 -2.59 -22.05 3.72
C ILE A 211 -3.00 -20.78 4.46
N ILE A 212 -4.31 -20.53 4.62
CA ILE A 212 -4.80 -19.35 5.34
C ILE A 212 -4.35 -19.39 6.81
N THR A 213 -4.45 -20.55 7.46
CA THR A 213 -4.07 -20.71 8.87
C THR A 213 -2.57 -20.48 9.05
N GLU A 214 -1.75 -21.01 8.16
CA GLU A 214 -0.30 -20.80 8.18
C GLU A 214 0.05 -19.32 7.95
N TRP A 215 -0.60 -18.69 6.97
CA TRP A 215 -0.39 -17.27 6.70
C TRP A 215 -0.81 -16.40 7.88
N GLN A 216 -1.96 -16.68 8.51
CA GLN A 216 -2.42 -15.97 9.71
C GLN A 216 -1.48 -16.17 10.90
N ARG A 217 -0.89 -17.36 11.04
CA ARG A 217 0.12 -17.64 12.06
C ARG A 217 1.37 -16.79 11.83
N GLN A 218 1.91 -16.80 10.61
CA GLN A 218 3.12 -16.04 10.25
C GLN A 218 2.92 -14.53 10.28
N MET A 219 1.73 -14.05 9.91
CA MET A 219 1.38 -12.62 9.89
C MET A 219 0.79 -12.13 11.21
N SER A 220 0.81 -12.94 12.27
CA SER A 220 0.32 -12.45 13.55
C SER A 220 1.20 -11.27 14.00
N PRO A 221 0.63 -10.21 14.62
CA PRO A 221 1.40 -9.06 15.07
C PRO A 221 2.54 -9.42 16.04
N ALA A 222 2.47 -10.59 16.69
CA ALA A 222 3.54 -11.10 17.54
C ALA A 222 4.80 -11.45 16.75
N PHE A 223 4.67 -12.02 15.54
CA PHE A 223 5.82 -12.36 14.67
C PHE A 223 6.31 -11.18 13.84
N LEU A 224 5.45 -10.19 13.60
CA LEU A 224 5.82 -8.98 12.84
C LEU A 224 6.54 -7.93 13.68
N ARG A 225 6.52 -8.05 15.01
CA ARG A 225 7.31 -7.18 15.90
C ARG A 225 8.79 -7.48 15.68
N ARG A 226 9.53 -6.43 15.34
CA ARG A 226 10.99 -6.43 15.31
C ARG A 226 11.50 -5.67 16.52
N MET A 227 12.53 -6.20 17.16
CA MET A 227 13.21 -5.57 18.28
C MET A 227 14.71 -5.54 17.99
N PRO A 228 15.44 -4.52 18.46
CA PRO A 228 16.88 -4.46 18.28
C PRO A 228 17.56 -5.57 19.11
N CYS A 229 18.44 -6.34 18.47
CA CYS A 229 19.31 -7.28 19.17
C CYS A 229 20.28 -6.51 20.08
N ALA A 230 20.36 -6.90 21.35
CA ALA A 230 21.25 -6.24 22.32
C ALA A 230 22.73 -6.32 21.92
N CYS A 231 23.15 -7.39 21.23
CA CYS A 231 24.56 -7.60 20.89
C CYS A 231 25.00 -6.84 19.63
N CYS A 232 24.17 -6.82 18.59
CA CYS A 232 24.56 -6.27 17.28
C CYS A 232 23.72 -5.07 16.83
N ALA A 233 22.74 -4.63 17.63
CA ALA A 233 21.79 -3.55 17.36
C ALA A 233 20.92 -3.72 16.09
N HIS A 234 21.02 -4.86 15.38
CA HIS A 234 20.17 -5.13 14.23
C HIS A 234 18.75 -5.48 14.68
N ASN A 235 17.76 -4.99 13.95
CA ASN A 235 16.35 -5.33 14.19
C ASN A 235 16.07 -6.77 13.75
N ALA A 236 15.80 -7.65 14.71
CA ALA A 236 15.47 -9.04 14.48
C ALA A 236 14.00 -9.33 14.86
N PRO A 237 13.35 -10.35 14.26
CA PRO A 237 12.04 -10.81 14.69
C PRO A 237 12.05 -11.23 16.17
N VAL A 238 11.02 -10.86 16.93
CA VAL A 238 10.96 -11.19 18.37
C VAL A 238 11.06 -12.70 18.65
N GLY A 239 10.57 -13.55 17.75
CA GLY A 239 10.67 -15.01 17.89
C GLY A 239 12.09 -15.57 17.73
N GLU A 240 13.00 -14.82 17.12
CA GLU A 240 14.43 -15.19 17.00
C GLU A 240 15.28 -14.61 18.14
N LEU A 241 14.71 -13.70 18.93
CA LEU A 241 15.37 -13.12 20.08
C LEU A 241 15.10 -13.97 21.31
N VAL A 242 16.18 -14.41 21.95
CA VAL A 242 16.11 -15.10 23.24
C VAL A 242 16.27 -14.07 24.34
N LEU A 243 15.34 -14.06 25.30
CA LEU A 243 15.48 -13.26 26.50
C LEU A 243 16.53 -13.93 27.39
N VAL A 244 17.66 -13.26 27.56
CA VAL A 244 18.77 -13.78 28.32
C VAL A 244 18.72 -13.18 29.72
N ASP A 245 18.70 -14.07 30.72
CA ASP A 245 18.78 -13.69 32.12
C ASP A 245 20.18 -13.19 32.43
N VAL A 246 20.29 -11.93 32.86
CA VAL A 246 21.55 -11.24 33.08
C VAL A 246 22.37 -11.93 34.17
N GLU A 247 21.71 -12.53 35.17
CA GLU A 247 22.37 -13.24 36.26
C GLU A 247 23.06 -14.54 35.79
N LYS A 248 22.63 -15.10 34.66
CA LYS A 248 23.15 -16.37 34.12
C LYS A 248 24.24 -16.18 33.07
N VAL A 249 24.44 -14.96 32.59
CA VAL A 249 25.51 -14.67 31.64
C VAL A 249 26.71 -14.12 32.40
N PRO A 250 27.90 -14.73 32.26
CA PRO A 250 29.12 -14.12 32.72
C PRO A 250 29.41 -12.84 31.90
N LEU A 251 28.87 -11.70 32.33
CA LEU A 251 29.01 -10.40 31.66
C LEU A 251 30.47 -9.95 31.51
N HIS A 252 31.40 -10.53 32.28
CA HIS A 252 32.83 -10.31 32.10
C HIS A 252 33.33 -10.76 30.71
N LEU A 253 32.60 -11.64 30.00
CA LEU A 253 32.92 -12.01 28.62
C LEU A 253 32.58 -10.92 27.60
N LEU A 254 31.75 -9.93 27.96
CA LEU A 254 31.47 -8.75 27.12
C LEU A 254 32.54 -7.65 27.27
N ARG A 255 33.48 -7.84 28.18
CA ARG A 255 34.60 -6.93 28.40
C ARG A 255 35.71 -7.26 27.40
N ASN A 256 36.06 -6.30 26.56
CA ASN A 256 37.19 -6.45 25.65
C ASN A 256 38.45 -5.93 26.34
N ASP A 257 39.20 -6.83 26.99
CA ASP A 257 40.41 -6.48 27.75
C ASP A 257 41.57 -5.99 26.86
N CYS A 258 41.45 -6.11 25.52
CA CYS A 258 42.40 -5.54 24.58
C CYS A 258 42.17 -4.05 24.32
N LEU A 259 41.08 -3.46 24.82
CA LEU A 259 40.81 -2.03 24.69
C LEU A 259 41.57 -1.20 25.74
N PRO A 260 42.03 0.02 25.41
CA PRO A 260 42.67 0.92 26.37
C PRO A 260 41.77 1.21 27.58
N GLU A 261 42.36 1.29 28.76
CA GLU A 261 41.64 1.40 30.05
C GLU A 261 40.64 2.56 30.11
N HIS A 262 40.93 3.68 29.44
CA HIS A 262 40.05 4.84 29.38
C HIS A 262 38.82 4.66 28.47
N THR A 263 38.81 3.63 27.61
CA THR A 263 37.70 3.28 26.70
C THR A 263 36.81 2.17 27.24
N LEU A 264 37.22 1.52 28.34
CA LEU A 264 36.41 0.52 29.00
C LEU A 264 35.20 1.21 29.68
N PRO A 265 33.98 0.69 29.52
CA PRO A 265 32.82 1.18 30.25
C PRO A 265 33.08 1.13 31.76
N ARG A 266 32.99 2.28 32.44
CA ARG A 266 33.23 2.38 33.89
C ARG A 266 32.09 1.79 34.71
N THR A 267 30.92 1.69 34.11
CA THR A 267 29.70 1.13 34.70
C THR A 267 28.99 0.34 33.61
N TYR A 268 29.08 -0.98 33.67
CA TYR A 268 27.89 -1.76 33.35
C TYR A 268 27.05 -1.65 34.62
N GLU A 269 25.83 -1.14 34.52
CA GLU A 269 24.90 -1.14 35.66
C GLU A 269 24.63 -2.61 35.99
N PHE A 270 25.33 -3.12 37.01
CA PHE A 270 25.23 -4.50 37.51
C PHE A 270 24.11 -4.60 38.55
#